data_AF-A0A3E2VXX3-F1
#
_entry.id   AF-A0A3E2VXX3-F1
#
_cell.length_a   1.000
_cell.length_b   1.000
_cell.length_c   1.000
_cell.angle_alpha   90.00
_cell.angle_beta   90.00
_cell.angle_gamma   90.00
#
_symmetry.space_group_name_H-M   'P 1'
#
loop_
_entity.id
_entity.type
_entity.pdbx_description
1 polymer ?
#
loop_
_entity_poly.entity_id
_entity_poly.type
_entity_poly.pdbx_seq_one_letter_code
_entity_poly.pdbx_strand_id
1 'polypeptide(L)' 'MPCKLEIMVYATGDGTYSVFTLNPDLQTQLADLAEQQPEVCCRKEKGEAGGVIYVLDKPKLSI' A
#
# COMPACT_ATOMS: atom_id res chain seq x y z
N MET A 1 -1.66 15.29 -22.40
CA MET A 1 -1.19 14.02 -21.81
C MET A 1 -2.27 13.55 -20.84
N PRO A 2 -2.86 12.36 -20.97
CA PRO A 2 -3.75 11.84 -19.94
C PRO A 2 -2.96 11.65 -18.64
N CYS A 3 -3.49 12.12 -17.51
CA CYS A 3 -2.90 11.85 -16.20
C CYS A 3 -3.13 10.36 -15.87
N LYS A 4 -2.06 9.59 -15.76
CA LYS A 4 -2.11 8.19 -15.31
C LYS A 4 -2.14 8.19 -13.79
N LEU A 5 -3.25 7.73 -13.20
CA LEU A 5 -3.32 7.50 -11.76
C LEU A 5 -2.60 6.19 -11.44
N GLU A 6 -1.43 6.27 -10.80
CA GLU A 6 -0.62 5.08 -10.48
C GLU A 6 -0.73 4.66 -9.02
N ILE A 7 -1.08 5.59 -8.13
CA ILE A 7 -1.17 5.37 -6.69
C ILE A 7 -2.39 6.09 -6.13
N MET A 8 -3.09 5.44 -5.22
CA MET A 8 -4.22 6.01 -4.50
C MET A 8 -4.09 5.66 -3.02
N VAL A 9 -4.13 6.67 -2.15
CA VAL A 9 -3.92 6.52 -0.70
C VAL A 9 -5.16 7.01 0.04
N TYR A 10 -5.70 6.16 0.92
CA TYR A 10 -6.86 6.46 1.75
C TYR A 10 -6.49 6.38 3.22
N ALA A 11 -6.78 7.44 3.98
CA ALA A 11 -6.74 7.39 5.44
C ALA A 11 -8.08 6.85 5.96
N THR A 12 -8.03 5.83 6.80
CA THR A 12 -9.23 5.17 7.35
C THR A 12 -9.69 5.76 8.69
N GLY A 13 -8.95 6.72 9.24
CA GLY A 13 -9.29 7.42 10.48
C GLY A 13 -8.91 6.68 11.77
N ASP A 14 -8.58 5.39 11.68
CA ASP A 14 -8.08 4.53 12.77
C ASP A 14 -6.56 4.53 12.90
N GLY A 15 -5.88 5.47 12.22
CA GLY A 15 -4.42 5.54 12.16
C GLY A 15 -3.79 4.66 11.09
N THR A 16 -4.59 3.93 10.30
CA THR A 16 -4.08 3.16 9.16
C THR A 16 -4.30 3.89 7.82
N TYR A 17 -3.56 3.46 6.81
CA TYR A 17 -3.67 3.92 5.43
C TYR A 17 -3.85 2.73 4.50
N SER A 18 -4.82 2.80 3.60
CA SER A 18 -4.93 1.85 2.48
C SER A 18 -4.29 2.45 1.25
N VAL A 19 -3.30 1.75 0.69
CA VAL A 19 -2.54 2.15 -0.50
C VAL A 19 -2.87 1.17 -1.62
N PHE A 20 -3.51 1.68 -2.68
CA PHE A 20 -3.66 0.98 -3.94
C PHE A 20 -2.60 1.49 -4.92
N THR A 21 -1.85 0.58 -5.55
CA THR A 21 -0.82 0.95 -6.53
C THR A 21 -0.83 0.03 -7.76
N LEU A 22 -0.70 0.65 -8.93
CA LEU A 22 -0.44 0.00 -10.22
C LEU A 22 1.04 0.07 -10.62
N ASN A 23 1.88 0.75 -9.82
CA ASN A 23 3.31 0.84 -10.06
C ASN A 23 4.01 -0.46 -9.56
N PRO A 24 4.66 -1.24 -10.45
CA PRO A 24 5.25 -2.53 -10.10
C PRO A 24 6.43 -2.41 -9.13
N ASP A 25 7.27 -1.37 -9.27
CA ASP A 25 8.42 -1.18 -8.37
C ASP A 25 7.96 -0.87 -6.94
N LEU A 26 6.85 -0.13 -6.82
CA LEU A 26 6.23 0.13 -5.52
C LEU A 26 5.52 -1.12 -4.96
N GLN A 27 4.91 -1.95 -5.81
CA GLN A 27 4.33 -3.23 -5.36
C GLN A 27 5.41 -4.14 -4.78
N THR A 28 6.59 -4.22 -5.39
CA THR A 28 7.73 -4.98 -4.85
C THR A 28 8.18 -4.44 -3.50
N GLN A 29 8.43 -3.13 -3.40
CA GLN A 29 8.86 -2.51 -2.13
C GLN A 29 7.85 -2.73 -0.98
N LEU A 30 6.55 -2.61 -1.27
CA LEU A 30 5.51 -2.84 -0.27
C LEU A 30 5.35 -4.32 0.08
N ALA A 31 5.61 -5.23 -0.88
CA ALA A 31 5.65 -6.67 -0.61
C ALA A 31 6.82 -7.03 0.31
N ASP A 32 8.02 -6.52 0.02
CA ASP A 32 9.21 -6.73 0.87
C ASP A 32 8.99 -6.17 2.28
N LEU A 33 8.36 -4.99 2.39
CA LEU A 33 8.01 -4.41 3.69
C LEU A 33 6.96 -5.26 4.43
N ALA A 34 5.96 -5.79 3.72
CA ALA A 34 4.94 -6.64 4.32
C ALA A 34 5.49 -7.98 4.80
N GLU A 35 6.53 -8.52 4.15
CA GLU A 35 7.22 -9.73 4.60
C GLU A 35 8.14 -9.45 5.80
N GLN A 36 8.84 -8.31 5.80
CA GLN A 36 9.77 -7.94 6.87
C GLN A 36 9.07 -7.45 8.14
N GLN A 37 7.96 -6.72 8.00
CA GLN A 37 7.25 -6.04 9.09
C GLN A 37 5.73 -6.15 8.89
N PRO A 38 5.15 -7.36 9.03
CA PRO A 38 3.72 -7.60 8.81
C PRO A 38 2.81 -6.80 9.75
N GLU A 39 3.32 -6.36 10.91
CA GLU A 39 2.62 -5.49 11.85
C GLU A 39 2.49 -4.05 11.37
N VAL A 40 3.35 -3.61 10.43
CA VAL A 40 3.41 -2.25 9.86
C VAL A 40 2.76 -2.20 8.47
N CYS A 41 3.00 -3.22 7.64
CA CYS A 41 2.48 -3.30 6.27
C CYS A 41 1.85 -4.67 6.05
N CYS A 42 0.60 -4.70 5.57
CA CYS A 42 -0.08 -5.94 5.25
C CYS A 42 -0.70 -5.88 3.86
N ARG A 43 -0.36 -6.85 3.00
CA ARG A 43 -1.01 -7.01 1.69
C ARG A 43 -2.40 -7.59 1.91
N LYS A 44 -3.46 -6.86 1.54
CA LYS A 44 -4.84 -7.35 1.67
C LYS A 44 -5.30 -8.10 0.44
N GLU A 45 -5.30 -7.44 -0.72
CA GLU A 45 -5.94 -7.98 -1.92
C GLU A 45 -5.21 -7.55 -3.19
N LYS A 46 -5.32 -8.40 -4.23
CA LYS A 46 -5.07 -7.96 -5.61
C LYS A 46 -6.34 -7.24 -6.07
N GLY A 47 -6.26 -5.94 -6.25
CA GLY A 47 -7.35 -5.15 -6.81
C GLY A 47 -7.53 -5.40 -8.31
N GLU A 48 -8.56 -4.80 -8.88
CA GLU A 48 -8.83 -4.88 -10.32
C GLU A 48 -7.68 -4.26 -11.14
N ALA A 49 -7.58 -4.66 -12.42
CA ALA A 49 -6.55 -4.20 -13.36
C ALA A 49 -5.08 -4.45 -12.95
N GLY A 50 -4.84 -5.39 -12.03
CA GLY A 50 -3.48 -5.76 -11.59
C GLY A 50 -2.90 -4.85 -10.49
N GLY A 51 -3.75 -4.00 -9.90
CA GLY A 51 -3.35 -3.23 -8.72
C GLY A 51 -3.30 -4.10 -7.47
N VAL A 52 -2.57 -3.64 -6.46
CA VAL A 52 -2.49 -4.33 -5.17
C VAL A 52 -2.79 -3.34 -4.06
N ILE A 53 -3.57 -3.79 -3.07
CA ILE A 53 -3.91 -3.00 -1.88
C ILE A 53 -3.04 -3.45 -0.71
N TYR A 54 -2.36 -2.48 -0.12
CA TYR A 54 -1.59 -2.61 1.11
C TYR A 54 -2.21 -1.75 2.21
N VAL A 55 -2.25 -2.26 3.43
CA VAL A 55 -2.63 -1.49 4.61
C VAL A 55 -1.37 -1.17 5.40
N LEU A 56 -1.16 0.12 5.69
CA LEU A 56 -0.04 0.63 6.47
C LEU A 56 -0.55 1.12 7.83
N ASP A 57 0.11 0.72 8.91
CA ASP A 57 -0.22 1.11 10.28
C ASP A 57 0.72 2.24 10.75
N LYS A 58 0.24 3.50 10.69
CA LYS A 58 1.03 4.69 11.02
C LYS A 58 1.60 4.70 12.44
N PRO A 59 0.84 4.37 13.52
CA PRO A 59 1.37 4.39 14.88
C PRO A 59 2.54 3.42 15.13
N LYS A 60 2.81 2.48 14.21
CA LYS A 60 3.99 1.60 14.29
C LYS A 60 5.13 2.00 13.36
N LEU A 61 4.88 2.90 12.41
CA LEU A 61 5.89 3.47 11.52
C LEU A 61 6.68 4.54 12.30
N SER A 62 7.64 4.09 13.12
CA SER A 62 8.58 4.98 13.80
C SER A 62 9.66 5.39 12.79
N ILE A 63 9.57 6.62 12.26
CA ILE A 63 10.59 7.24 11.40
C ILE A 63 11.40 8.22 12.26
#